data_AF-A0A7J8ZNZ4-F1
#
_entry.id   AF-A0A7J8ZNZ4-F1
#
_cell.length_a   1.000
_cell.length_b   1.000
_cell.length_c   1.000
_cell.angle_alpha   90.00
_cell.angle_beta   90.00
_cell.angle_gamma   90.00
#
_symmetry.space_group_name_H-M   'P 1'
#
loop_
_entity.id
_entity.type
_entity.pdbx_description
1 polymer ?
#
loop_
_entity_poly.entity_id
_entity_poly.type
_entity_poly.pdbx_seq_one_letter_code
_entity_poly.pdbx_strand_id
1 'polypeptide(L)'
;MTFDPTQAYLSIMMAWIRFPALPNYLYNRKIITEIGELVGKVVKLDMNTDSRTRGQFARMAVYVNLEKPLVSQILINGRSQKVEYESLSIICFHCGRYGHMENICNFRIPDSMVEVNIDSSVTAPENKN
;
A
#
# COMPACT_ATOMS: atom_id res chain seq x y z
N MET A 1 -24.55 -18.89 20.47
CA MET A 1 -23.93 -17.83 19.67
C MET A 1 -24.30 -18.09 18.22
N THR A 2 -25.17 -17.27 17.65
CA THR A 2 -25.71 -17.45 16.29
C THR A 2 -24.83 -16.65 15.34
N PHE A 3 -24.22 -17.32 14.37
CA PHE A 3 -23.46 -16.66 13.32
C PHE A 3 -24.45 -15.89 12.42
N ASP A 4 -24.40 -14.56 12.45
CA ASP A 4 -25.19 -13.69 11.58
C ASP A 4 -24.33 -13.27 10.38
N PRO A 5 -24.60 -13.80 9.17
CA PRO A 5 -23.84 -13.45 7.97
C PRO A 5 -24.10 -12.03 7.48
N THR A 6 -25.09 -11.31 8.03
CA THR A 6 -25.38 -9.91 7.72
C THR A 6 -24.62 -8.93 8.61
N GLN A 7 -23.95 -9.43 9.66
CA GLN A 7 -23.14 -8.62 10.55
C GLN A 7 -21.93 -8.08 9.78
N ALA A 8 -21.86 -6.75 9.67
CA ALA A 8 -20.79 -6.05 8.95
C ALA A 8 -19.41 -6.51 9.46
N TYR A 9 -18.67 -7.21 8.61
CA TYR A 9 -17.27 -7.53 8.84
C TYR A 9 -16.49 -6.24 9.06
N LEU A 10 -15.45 -6.27 9.91
CA LEU A 10 -14.60 -5.12 10.18
C LEU A 10 -14.16 -4.49 8.85
N SER A 11 -14.65 -3.28 8.56
CA SER A 11 -14.35 -2.52 7.34
C SER A 11 -12.86 -2.21 7.20
N ILE A 12 -12.09 -2.38 8.29
CA ILE A 12 -10.65 -2.19 8.35
C ILE A 12 -9.98 -3.56 8.57
N MET A 13 -9.06 -3.90 7.69
CA MET A 13 -8.27 -5.13 7.76
C MET A 13 -6.77 -4.82 7.71
N MET A 14 -5.95 -5.61 8.40
CA MET A 14 -4.51 -5.59 8.21
C MET A 14 -4.15 -6.43 6.98
N ALA A 15 -3.49 -5.84 6.00
CA ALA A 15 -3.01 -6.53 4.80
C ALA A 15 -1.51 -6.31 4.63
N TRP A 16 -0.83 -7.33 4.12
CA TRP A 16 0.55 -7.19 3.66
C TRP A 16 0.55 -6.61 2.24
N ILE A 17 1.42 -5.64 2.01
CA ILE A 17 1.65 -5.04 0.70
C ILE A 17 3.11 -5.16 0.29
N ARG A 18 3.34 -5.23 -1.02
CA ARG A 18 4.66 -5.19 -1.65
C ARG A 18 4.79 -4.00 -2.60
N PHE A 19 5.97 -3.39 -2.59
CA PHE A 19 6.43 -2.45 -3.59
C PHE A 19 7.54 -3.11 -4.41
N PRO A 20 7.21 -3.77 -5.53
CA PRO A 20 8.19 -4.43 -6.37
C PRO A 20 9.14 -3.41 -7.00
N ALA A 21 10.42 -3.79 -7.13
CA ALA A 21 11.46 -2.99 -7.77
C ALA A 21 11.61 -1.55 -7.21
N LEU A 22 11.21 -1.31 -5.96
CA LEU A 22 11.38 -0.02 -5.31
C LEU A 22 12.88 0.33 -5.23
N PRO A 23 13.32 1.53 -5.66
CA PRO A 23 14.72 1.92 -5.59
C PRO A 23 15.29 1.91 -4.17
N ASN A 24 16.52 1.41 -4.01
CA ASN A 24 17.18 1.26 -2.71
C ASN A 24 17.29 2.56 -1.89
N TYR A 25 17.42 3.72 -2.55
CA TYR A 25 17.52 5.01 -1.84
C TYR A 25 16.22 5.38 -1.09
N LEU A 26 15.09 4.74 -1.42
CA LEU A 26 13.80 4.92 -0.75
C LEU A 26 13.61 4.00 0.47
N TYR A 27 14.54 3.07 0.77
CA TYR A 27 14.46 2.16 1.91
C TYR A 27 14.85 2.82 3.24
N ASN A 28 15.05 4.14 3.26
CA ASN A 28 15.12 4.85 4.52
C ASN A 28 13.80 4.63 5.27
N ARG A 29 13.87 4.19 6.53
CA ARG A 29 12.70 3.85 7.35
C ARG A 29 11.65 4.95 7.40
N LYS A 30 12.05 6.23 7.42
CA LYS A 30 11.10 7.36 7.38
C LYS A 30 10.40 7.42 6.02
N ILE A 31 11.18 7.47 4.95
CA ILE A 31 10.68 7.56 3.56
C ILE A 31 9.74 6.39 3.23
N ILE A 32 10.15 5.16 3.54
CA ILE A 32 9.35 3.97 3.22
C ILE A 32 8.06 3.89 4.03
N THR A 33 8.06 4.44 5.26
CA THR A 33 6.84 4.55 6.06
C THR A 33 5.90 5.58 5.46
N GLU A 34 6.40 6.75 5.06
CA GLU A 34 5.61 7.78 4.35
C GLU A 34 5.01 7.25 3.05
N ILE A 35 5.80 6.50 2.25
CA ILE A 35 5.31 5.81 1.05
C ILE A 35 4.20 4.81 1.40
N GLY A 36 4.36 4.05 2.48
CA GLY A 36 3.36 3.10 2.97
C GLY A 36 2.06 3.78 3.41
N GLU A 37 2.16 4.95 4.03
CA GLU A 37 1.02 5.74 4.51
C GLU A 37 0.13 6.27 3.36
N LEU A 38 0.66 6.34 2.13
CA LEU A 38 -0.14 6.61 0.92
C LEU A 38 -1.13 5.47 0.60
N VAL A 39 -0.84 4.25 1.04
CA VAL A 39 -1.70 3.08 0.86
C VAL A 39 -2.63 2.90 2.06
N GLY A 40 -2.10 3.07 3.27
CA GLY A 40 -2.85 2.94 4.51
C GLY A 40 -1.96 3.05 5.74
N LYS A 41 -2.56 3.04 6.93
CA LYS A 41 -1.80 3.20 8.18
C LYS A 41 -0.80 2.05 8.34
N VAL A 42 0.50 2.37 8.31
CA VAL A 42 1.57 1.38 8.45
C VAL A 42 1.58 0.82 9.87
N VAL A 43 1.60 -0.51 9.96
CA VAL A 43 1.63 -1.27 11.22
C VAL A 43 3.03 -1.79 11.49
N LYS A 44 3.67 -2.35 10.45
CA LYS A 44 4.93 -3.05 10.58
C LYS A 44 5.67 -3.11 9.25
N LEU A 45 6.99 -2.90 9.28
CA LEU A 45 7.88 -3.20 8.16
C LEU A 45 8.34 -4.66 8.23
N ASP A 46 8.47 -5.32 7.07
CA ASP A 46 9.12 -6.62 6.98
C ASP A 46 10.60 -6.51 7.35
N MET A 47 11.17 -7.56 7.96
CA MET A 47 12.55 -7.53 8.46
C MET A 47 13.58 -7.24 7.37
N ASN A 48 13.37 -7.75 6.16
CA ASN A 48 14.30 -7.49 5.05
C ASN A 48 14.25 -6.01 4.63
N THR A 49 13.04 -5.43 4.70
CA THR A 49 12.81 -4.02 4.39
C THR A 49 13.40 -3.11 5.48
N ASP A 50 13.15 -3.41 6.76
CA ASP A 50 13.64 -2.61 7.89
C ASP A 50 15.17 -2.64 8.03
N SER A 51 15.78 -3.79 7.75
CA SER A 51 17.25 -3.96 7.74
C SER A 51 17.94 -3.42 6.48
N ARG A 52 17.19 -2.92 5.49
CA ARG A 52 17.69 -2.50 4.16
C ARG A 52 18.51 -3.60 3.47
N THR A 53 18.24 -4.86 3.79
CA THR A 53 18.85 -5.97 3.07
C THR A 53 18.24 -6.03 1.67
N ARG A 54 19.05 -6.43 0.69
CA ARG A 54 18.67 -6.40 -0.73
C ARG A 54 17.57 -7.44 -0.98
N GLY A 55 16.30 -7.03 -0.86
CA GLY A 55 15.12 -7.80 -1.25
C GLY A 55 14.70 -7.52 -2.69
N GLN A 56 13.90 -8.41 -3.28
CA GLN A 56 13.27 -8.16 -4.60
C GLN A 56 12.20 -7.06 -4.55
N PHE A 57 11.70 -6.76 -3.36
CA PHE A 57 10.64 -5.80 -3.10
C PHE A 57 10.71 -5.29 -1.66
N ALA A 58 10.16 -4.10 -1.44
CA ALA A 58 9.85 -3.62 -0.10
C ALA A 58 8.52 -4.23 0.34
N ARG A 59 8.38 -4.62 1.61
CA ARG A 59 7.19 -5.26 2.16
C ARG A 59 6.82 -4.68 3.52
N MET A 60 5.53 -4.46 3.74
CA MET A 60 5.00 -3.95 5.01
C MET A 60 3.54 -4.37 5.22
N ALA A 61 3.10 -4.31 6.47
CA ALA A 61 1.71 -4.49 6.85
C ALA A 61 1.06 -3.12 7.04
N VAL A 62 -0.11 -2.92 6.44
CA VAL A 62 -0.91 -1.70 6.52
C VAL A 62 -2.35 -2.02 6.91
N TYR A 63 -3.02 -1.09 7.59
CA TYR A 63 -4.48 -1.12 7.71
C TYR A 63 -5.11 -0.53 6.45
N VAL A 64 -6.02 -1.29 5.84
CA VAL A 64 -6.76 -0.91 4.64
C VAL A 64 -8.26 -0.89 4.92
N ASN A 65 -8.96 0.06 4.32
CA ASN A 65 -10.42 0.12 4.37
C ASN A 65 -10.99 -0.65 3.17
N LEU A 66 -11.66 -1.77 3.44
CA LEU A 66 -12.23 -2.69 2.44
C LEU A 66 -13.49 -2.15 1.74
N GLU A 67 -14.11 -1.08 2.28
CA GLU A 67 -15.24 -0.39 1.65
C GLU A 67 -14.79 0.57 0.55
N LYS A 68 -13.49 0.87 0.47
CA LYS A 68 -12.90 1.73 -0.55
C LYS A 68 -12.17 0.89 -1.60
N PRO A 69 -12.06 1.38 -2.85
CA PRO A 69 -11.17 0.76 -3.83
C PRO A 69 -9.76 0.67 -3.26
N LEU A 70 -9.11 -0.48 -3.45
CA LEU A 70 -7.73 -0.67 -3.05
C LEU A 70 -6.80 0.18 -3.93
N VAL A 71 -5.79 0.78 -3.30
CA VAL A 71 -4.76 1.54 -4.00
C VAL A 71 -3.86 0.55 -4.75
N SER A 72 -3.97 0.50 -6.08
CA SER A 72 -3.20 -0.40 -6.95
C SER A 72 -1.85 0.19 -7.38
N GLN A 73 -1.74 1.53 -7.39
CA GLN A 73 -0.54 2.29 -7.75
C GLN A 73 -0.48 3.60 -6.95
N ILE A 74 0.75 4.05 -6.69
CA ILE A 74 1.04 5.36 -6.09
C ILE A 74 2.09 6.07 -6.94
N LEU A 75 2.09 7.41 -6.91
CA LEU A 75 3.09 8.20 -7.61
C LEU A 75 4.24 8.59 -6.67
N ILE A 76 5.47 8.24 -7.02
CA ILE A 76 6.68 8.58 -6.26
C ILE A 76 7.63 9.33 -7.19
N ASN A 77 7.86 10.62 -6.92
CA ASN A 77 8.72 11.50 -7.73
C ASN A 77 8.40 11.43 -9.23
N GLY A 78 7.11 11.49 -9.57
CA GLY A 78 6.62 11.42 -10.96
C GLY A 78 6.67 10.03 -11.60
N ARG A 79 7.04 8.97 -10.86
CA ARG A 79 7.07 7.59 -11.36
C ARG A 79 5.97 6.76 -10.68
N SER A 80 5.22 6.02 -11.48
CA SER A 80 4.21 5.10 -10.96
C SER A 80 4.88 3.90 -10.29
N GLN A 81 4.56 3.69 -9.01
CA GLN A 81 4.97 2.55 -8.22
C GLN A 81 3.75 1.65 -7.98
N LYS A 82 3.85 0.39 -8.42
CA LYS A 82 2.81 -0.61 -8.20
C LYS A 82 2.72 -1.00 -6.71
N VAL A 83 1.50 -1.26 -6.26
CA VAL A 83 1.18 -1.82 -4.94
C VAL A 83 0.58 -3.20 -5.15
N GLU A 84 1.17 -4.23 -4.54
CA GLU A 84 0.67 -5.60 -4.61
C GLU A 84 0.20 -6.05 -3.22
N TYR A 85 -1.06 -6.45 -3.09
CA TYR A 85 -1.61 -6.96 -1.84
C TYR A 85 -1.42 -8.48 -1.75
N GLU A 86 -1.03 -8.97 -0.58
CA GLU A 86 -1.00 -10.39 -0.29
C GLU A 86 -2.32 -10.84 0.34
N SER A 87 -2.80 -12.02 -0.04
CA SER A 87 -3.94 -12.70 0.58
C SER A 87 -5.29 -11.96 0.54
N LEU A 88 -5.49 -11.04 -0.41
CA LEU A 88 -6.80 -10.43 -0.72
C LEU A 88 -7.37 -11.04 -2.02
N SER A 89 -8.03 -12.20 -1.92
CA SER A 89 -8.46 -13.00 -3.08
C SER A 89 -9.84 -12.63 -3.64
N ILE A 90 -10.63 -11.79 -2.98
CA ILE A 90 -11.99 -11.40 -3.41
C ILE A 90 -12.03 -9.90 -3.73
N ILE A 91 -11.14 -9.44 -4.62
CA ILE A 91 -11.16 -8.07 -5.13
C ILE A 91 -12.00 -8.03 -6.40
N CYS A 92 -12.94 -7.09 -6.48
CA CYS A 92 -13.69 -6.81 -7.69
C CYS A 92 -12.82 -6.04 -8.69
N PHE A 93 -12.59 -6.59 -9.90
CA PHE A 93 -11.78 -5.93 -10.93
C PHE A 93 -12.45 -4.70 -11.56
N HIS A 94 -13.78 -4.59 -11.44
CA HIS A 94 -14.52 -3.42 -11.92
C HIS A 94 -14.36 -2.21 -10.98
N CYS A 95 -14.55 -2.37 -9.67
CA CYS A 95 -14.54 -1.23 -8.74
C CYS A 95 -13.38 -1.20 -7.74
N GLY A 96 -12.49 -2.20 -7.76
CA GLY A 96 -11.33 -2.29 -6.87
C GLY A 96 -11.64 -2.59 -5.41
N ARG A 97 -12.91 -2.86 -5.03
CA ARG A 97 -13.31 -3.12 -3.64
C ARG A 97 -13.32 -4.62 -3.32
N TYR A 98 -13.15 -4.93 -2.04
CA TYR A 98 -13.19 -6.31 -1.56
C TYR A 98 -14.63 -6.83 -1.38
N GLY A 99 -14.82 -8.14 -1.48
CA GLY A 99 -16.02 -8.85 -1.04
C GLY A 99 -17.03 -9.20 -2.14
N HIS A 100 -16.77 -8.87 -3.40
CA HIS A 100 -17.65 -9.24 -4.51
C HIS A 100 -16.91 -9.42 -5.83
N MET A 101 -17.55 -10.10 -6.78
CA MET A 101 -17.06 -10.29 -8.15
C MET A 101 -17.63 -9.19 -9.08
N GLU A 102 -16.98 -8.99 -10.23
CA GLU A 102 -17.37 -7.97 -11.21
C GLU A 102 -18.82 -8.11 -11.70
N ASN A 103 -19.29 -9.33 -11.93
CA ASN A 103 -20.65 -9.63 -12.41
C ASN A 103 -21.77 -9.27 -11.43
N ILE A 104 -21.44 -8.97 -10.17
CA ILE A 104 -22.38 -8.54 -9.11
C ILE A 104 -22.01 -7.16 -8.56
N CYS A 105 -21.19 -6.40 -9.28
CA CYS A 105 -20.74 -5.08 -8.88
C CYS A 105 -21.81 -4.01 -9.12
N ASN A 106 -22.18 -3.29 -8.06
CA ASN A 106 -23.17 -2.20 -8.11
C ASN A 106 -22.54 -0.79 -8.03
N PHE A 107 -21.20 -0.68 -8.12
CA PHE A 107 -20.48 0.59 -8.00
C PHE A 107 -20.15 1.19 -9.37
N ARG A 108 -20.27 2.52 -9.53
CA ARG A 108 -19.78 3.27 -10.69
C ARG A 108 -18.36 3.77 -10.41
N ILE A 109 -17.41 3.61 -11.34
CA ILE A 109 -15.99 3.97 -11.16
C ILE A 109 -15.81 5.49 -11.20
N PRO A 110 -15.20 6.13 -10.18
CA PRO A 110 -14.60 7.45 -10.30
C PRO A 110 -13.08 7.33 -10.49
N ASP A 111 -12.50 8.09 -11.44
CA ASP A 111 -11.06 8.13 -11.66
C ASP A 111 -10.32 8.65 -10.42
N SER A 112 -9.50 7.81 -9.77
CA SER A 112 -8.70 8.22 -8.61
C SER A 112 -7.21 7.97 -8.86
N MET A 113 -6.51 8.99 -9.35
CA MET A 113 -5.05 9.09 -9.26
C MET A 113 -4.71 10.01 -8.10
N VAL A 114 -3.80 9.57 -7.22
CA VAL A 114 -3.27 10.39 -6.11
C VAL A 114 -1.86 10.83 -6.50
N GLU A 115 -1.69 12.11 -6.83
CA GLU A 115 -0.38 12.72 -7.12
C GLU A 115 0.23 13.32 -5.85
N VAL A 116 1.52 13.06 -5.59
CA VAL A 116 2.28 13.70 -4.49
C VAL A 116 3.70 14.04 -4.95
N ASN A 117 4.14 15.28 -4.67
CA ASN A 117 5.52 15.75 -4.83
C ASN A 117 6.27 15.59 -3.50
N ILE A 118 7.28 14.71 -3.45
CA ILE A 118 8.17 14.55 -2.29
C ILE A 118 9.43 15.37 -2.56
N ASP A 119 9.54 16.53 -1.89
CA ASP A 119 10.76 17.34 -1.96
C ASP A 119 11.91 16.61 -1.27
N SER A 120 12.93 16.26 -2.05
CA SER A 120 14.12 15.55 -1.59
C SER A 120 15.19 16.56 -1.22
N SER A 121 14.99 17.27 -0.12
CA SER A 121 15.97 18.24 0.40
C SER A 121 16.44 17.84 1.80
N VAL A 122 17.36 16.85 1.89
CA VAL A 122 18.32 16.78 2.99
C VAL A 122 19.70 16.38 2.47
N THR A 123 20.63 17.28 2.75
CA THR A 123 22.05 17.38 2.45
C THR A 123 22.89 16.16 2.84
N ALA A 124 23.92 15.91 2.03
CA ALA A 124 25.00 14.98 2.31
C ALA A 124 25.77 15.39 3.58
N PRO A 125 26.27 14.44 4.40
CA PRO A 125 27.17 14.77 5.50
C PRO A 125 28.56 15.12 4.92
N GLU A 126 29.06 16.31 5.27
CA GLU A 126 30.47 16.67 5.10
C GLU A 126 31.34 15.77 5.98
N ASN A 127 32.21 14.99 5.36
CA ASN A 127 33.35 14.39 6.03
C ASN A 127 34.51 15.39 5.97
N LYS A 128 34.91 15.93 7.13
CA LYS A 128 36.23 16.52 7.33
C LYS A 128 37.06 15.58 8.20
N ASN A 129 38.11 15.02 7.61
CA ASN A 129 39.39 14.84 8.27
C ASN A 129 40.47 15.19 7.26
#